data_AF-A0A084DAX6-F1
#
_entry.id   AF-A0A084DAX6-F1
#
_cell.length_a   1.000
_cell.length_b   1.000
_cell.length_c   1.000
_cell.angle_alpha   90.00
_cell.angle_beta   90.00
_cell.angle_gamma   90.00
#
_symmetry.space_group_name_H-M   'P 1'
#
loop_
_entity.id
_entity.type
_entity.pdbx_description
1 polymer ?
#
loop_
_entity_poly.entity_id
_entity_poly.type
_entity_poly.pdbx_seq_one_letter_code
_entity_poly.pdbx_strand_id
1 'polypeptide(L)'
;MRANVIAKNGWSDGIAEAFRQRELELFDQKVVERLQRSLDALSPIERKIIRGLAALWMTHPDRFPPNRSFQAIRNREGDLIRFAEDVVSSKLESNGYRRLKAAGFDDLVFERMVLDHPDVFSERTRSKALKRLKELDAIVAGKAEGDEDHAPNIYATKQLLEEIGFEKPQPTSWYALRGDEIAFLSWVREADFERGVARILADEGDNRPNFYHWRSQIQKIKAGGYREAYIVFGYKGPNDTNIQRNSELRLYLMGDIQEIGQEVFAAFSPVDAIAPENVAGKDRGDEAAGEEAGRSLQFTRAPIRPEQAAFRRALFERFNGQCALTGCAVAELLDAAHLPGKDWALGHNSADDGILLRTDLHRALDMSLIRLDAALRLVWVDPSVQDLYGTLLAQDHGQRGVGNA
;
A
#
# COMPACT_ATOMS: atom_id res chain seq x y z
N MET A 1 -9.04 14.06 -34.38
CA MET A 1 -10.03 15.17 -34.37
C MET A 1 -9.61 16.29 -33.43
N ARG A 2 -9.40 16.04 -32.13
CA ARG A 2 -8.92 17.04 -31.14
C ARG A 2 -7.69 17.84 -31.58
N ALA A 3 -6.62 17.15 -32.02
CA ALA A 3 -5.39 17.78 -32.51
C ALA A 3 -5.63 18.75 -33.69
N ASN A 4 -6.57 18.42 -34.58
CA ASN A 4 -6.90 19.24 -35.76
C ASN A 4 -7.69 20.51 -35.39
N VAL A 5 -8.48 20.47 -34.32
CA VAL A 5 -9.25 21.63 -33.82
C VAL A 5 -8.33 22.61 -33.09
N ILE A 6 -7.41 22.09 -32.28
CA ILE A 6 -6.35 22.88 -31.63
C ILE A 6 -5.47 23.56 -32.68
N ALA A 7 -5.03 22.81 -33.70
CA ALA A 7 -4.18 23.34 -34.78
C ALA A 7 -4.84 24.45 -35.62
N LYS A 8 -6.17 24.64 -35.53
CA LYS A 8 -6.93 25.66 -36.25
C LYS A 8 -7.35 26.85 -35.36
N ASN A 9 -6.80 26.98 -34.14
CA ASN A 9 -7.18 28.01 -33.15
C ASN A 9 -8.69 28.05 -32.83
N GLY A 10 -9.40 26.94 -33.05
CA GLY A 10 -10.84 26.84 -32.81
C GLY A 10 -11.19 26.22 -31.45
N TRP A 11 -10.27 26.21 -30.48
CA TRP A 11 -10.50 25.59 -29.19
C TRP A 11 -11.27 26.55 -28.26
N SER A 12 -12.46 26.15 -27.83
CA SER A 12 -13.30 26.88 -26.87
C SER A 12 -13.85 25.93 -25.81
N ASP A 13 -14.34 26.46 -24.70
CA ASP A 13 -14.92 25.66 -23.61
C ASP A 13 -16.12 24.82 -24.09
N GLY A 14 -16.98 25.41 -24.94
CA GLY A 14 -18.11 24.68 -25.54
C GLY A 14 -17.66 23.52 -26.45
N ILE A 15 -16.55 23.68 -27.15
CA ILE A 15 -15.97 22.62 -27.98
C ILE A 15 -15.30 21.55 -27.10
N ALA A 16 -14.60 21.95 -26.04
CA ALA A 16 -14.00 21.03 -25.09
C ALA A 16 -15.07 20.16 -24.41
N GLU A 17 -16.21 20.73 -24.04
CA GLU A 17 -17.35 20.01 -23.47
C GLU A 17 -18.00 19.07 -24.49
N ALA A 18 -18.20 19.51 -25.73
CA ALA A 18 -18.70 18.65 -26.81
C ALA A 18 -17.79 17.43 -27.06
N PHE A 19 -16.47 17.62 -27.04
CA PHE A 19 -15.51 16.51 -27.12
C PHE A 19 -15.62 15.57 -25.92
N ARG A 20 -15.75 16.11 -24.71
CA ARG A 20 -15.90 15.32 -23.49
C ARG A 20 -17.18 14.48 -23.51
N GLN A 21 -18.31 15.06 -23.91
CA GLN A 21 -19.58 14.35 -24.04
C GLN A 21 -19.51 13.25 -25.09
N ARG A 22 -18.90 13.55 -26.25
CA ARG A 22 -18.74 12.55 -27.32
C ARG A 22 -17.81 11.41 -26.90
N GLU A 23 -16.74 11.72 -26.19
CA GLU A 23 -15.84 10.69 -25.64
C GLU A 23 -16.60 9.78 -24.67
N LEU A 24 -17.40 10.37 -23.78
CA LEU A 24 -18.19 9.61 -22.82
C LEU A 24 -19.24 8.71 -23.50
N GLU A 25 -19.89 9.16 -24.57
CA GLU A 25 -20.79 8.33 -25.40
C GLU A 25 -20.09 7.10 -26.00
N LEU A 26 -18.84 7.25 -26.43
CA LEU A 26 -18.06 6.11 -26.94
C LEU A 26 -17.75 5.11 -25.82
N PHE A 27 -17.53 5.59 -24.59
CA PHE A 27 -17.34 4.71 -23.45
C PHE A 27 -18.63 4.02 -23.01
N ASP A 28 -19.80 4.63 -23.17
CA ASP A 28 -21.09 3.94 -22.94
C ASP A 28 -21.20 2.70 -23.81
N GLN A 29 -20.87 2.84 -25.10
CA GLN A 29 -20.87 1.72 -26.06
C GLN A 29 -19.91 0.61 -25.62
N LYS A 30 -18.70 0.97 -25.19
CA LYS A 30 -17.72 -0.02 -24.67
C LYS A 30 -18.24 -0.76 -23.43
N VAL A 31 -18.96 -0.06 -22.54
CA VAL A 31 -19.51 -0.66 -21.32
C VAL A 31 -20.63 -1.65 -21.68
N VAL A 32 -21.58 -1.27 -22.54
CA VAL A 32 -22.68 -2.18 -22.92
C VAL A 32 -22.20 -3.35 -23.76
N GLU A 33 -21.23 -3.17 -24.66
CA GLU A 33 -20.61 -4.26 -25.41
C GLU A 33 -19.98 -5.28 -24.47
N ARG A 34 -19.24 -4.80 -23.46
CA ARG A 34 -18.57 -5.67 -22.48
C ARG A 34 -19.53 -6.38 -21.52
N LEU A 35 -20.71 -5.79 -21.29
CA LEU A 35 -21.81 -6.38 -20.55
C LEU A 35 -22.77 -7.20 -21.43
N GLN A 36 -22.55 -7.24 -22.75
CA GLN A 36 -23.43 -7.88 -23.74
C GLN A 36 -24.89 -7.37 -23.64
N ARG A 37 -25.06 -6.06 -23.46
CA ARG A 37 -26.38 -5.38 -23.41
C ARG A 37 -26.51 -4.40 -24.58
N SER A 38 -27.74 -3.97 -24.87
CA SER A 38 -28.04 -2.86 -25.75
C SER A 38 -28.48 -1.66 -24.93
N LEU A 39 -28.01 -0.44 -25.26
CA LEU A 39 -28.44 0.78 -24.59
C LEU A 39 -29.96 0.95 -24.68
N ASP A 40 -30.56 0.64 -25.83
CA ASP A 40 -31.99 0.84 -26.09
C ASP A 40 -32.90 0.01 -25.19
N ALA A 41 -32.39 -1.11 -24.68
CA ALA A 41 -33.11 -2.00 -23.77
C ALA A 41 -33.00 -1.59 -22.28
N LEU A 42 -32.27 -0.53 -21.95
CA LEU A 42 -32.04 -0.10 -20.57
C LEU A 42 -33.09 0.93 -20.12
N SER A 43 -33.53 0.83 -18.87
CA SER A 43 -34.27 1.91 -18.21
C SER A 43 -33.39 3.17 -18.05
N PRO A 44 -33.98 4.36 -17.81
CA PRO A 44 -33.19 5.59 -17.62
C PRO A 44 -32.13 5.49 -16.52
N ILE A 45 -32.44 4.84 -15.39
CA ILE A 45 -31.48 4.64 -14.30
C ILE A 45 -30.37 3.66 -14.67
N GLU A 46 -30.69 2.58 -15.38
CA GLU A 46 -29.68 1.65 -15.87
C GLU A 46 -28.73 2.33 -16.86
N ARG A 47 -29.24 3.19 -17.75
CA ARG A 47 -28.40 4.02 -18.63
C ARG A 47 -27.50 4.94 -17.81
N LYS A 48 -28.01 5.55 -16.74
CA LYS A 48 -27.22 6.41 -15.85
C LYS A 48 -26.12 5.62 -15.14
N ILE A 49 -26.39 4.39 -14.68
CA ILE A 49 -25.41 3.48 -14.09
C ILE A 49 -24.32 3.10 -15.11
N ILE A 50 -24.71 2.78 -16.35
CA ILE A 50 -23.78 2.53 -17.46
C ILE A 50 -22.91 3.77 -17.73
N ARG A 51 -23.51 4.96 -17.79
CA ARG A 51 -22.81 6.24 -17.96
C ARG A 51 -21.81 6.50 -16.84
N GLY A 52 -22.14 6.14 -15.58
CA GLY A 52 -21.21 6.19 -14.46
C GLY A 52 -20.02 5.23 -14.62
N LEU A 53 -20.24 4.00 -15.08
CA LEU A 53 -19.17 3.05 -15.39
C LEU A 53 -18.31 3.51 -16.57
N ALA A 54 -18.93 4.14 -17.58
CA ALA A 54 -18.26 4.73 -18.72
C ALA A 54 -17.37 5.89 -18.29
N ALA A 55 -17.89 6.78 -17.44
CA ALA A 55 -17.10 7.87 -16.86
C ALA A 55 -15.94 7.34 -16.01
N LEU A 56 -16.16 6.26 -15.24
CA LEU A 56 -15.09 5.60 -14.48
C LEU A 56 -14.01 5.00 -15.39
N TRP A 57 -14.39 4.39 -16.51
CA TRP A 57 -13.44 3.85 -17.49
C TRP A 57 -12.68 5.00 -18.17
N MET A 58 -13.42 6.00 -18.65
CA MET A 58 -12.89 7.17 -19.32
C MET A 58 -11.88 7.92 -18.44
N THR A 59 -12.17 8.09 -17.16
CA THR A 59 -11.32 8.87 -16.24
C THR A 59 -10.16 8.07 -15.63
N HIS A 60 -10.02 6.78 -15.96
CA HIS A 60 -8.88 5.99 -15.51
C HIS A 60 -7.58 6.52 -16.19
N PRO A 61 -6.47 6.73 -15.45
CA PRO A 61 -5.21 7.24 -16.03
C PRO A 61 -4.74 6.45 -17.26
N ASP A 62 -4.71 5.12 -17.13
CA ASP A 62 -4.33 4.21 -18.22
C ASP A 62 -5.51 3.76 -19.11
N ARG A 63 -6.69 4.37 -18.96
CA ARG A 63 -7.93 3.99 -19.67
C ARG A 63 -8.32 2.51 -19.53
N PHE A 64 -8.00 1.90 -18.38
CA PHE A 64 -8.38 0.53 -18.10
C PHE A 64 -9.88 0.39 -17.77
N PRO A 65 -10.52 -0.71 -18.21
CA PRO A 65 -11.90 -1.00 -17.87
C PRO A 65 -12.09 -1.19 -16.36
N PRO A 66 -13.25 -0.81 -15.80
CA PRO A 66 -13.60 -1.11 -14.40
C PRO A 66 -13.93 -2.61 -14.24
N ASN A 67 -12.94 -3.49 -14.39
CA ASN A 67 -13.10 -4.95 -14.40
C ASN A 67 -13.74 -5.50 -13.12
N ARG A 68 -13.44 -4.90 -11.96
CA ARG A 68 -14.09 -5.28 -10.69
C ARG A 68 -15.60 -5.00 -10.74
N SER A 69 -16.02 -3.86 -11.31
CA SER A 69 -17.43 -3.53 -11.50
C SER A 69 -18.10 -4.45 -12.52
N PHE A 70 -17.44 -4.74 -13.64
CA PHE A 70 -17.95 -5.71 -14.62
C PHE A 70 -18.17 -7.10 -14.02
N GLN A 71 -17.19 -7.58 -13.24
CA GLN A 71 -17.32 -8.87 -12.55
C GLN A 71 -18.45 -8.83 -11.51
N ALA A 72 -18.56 -7.75 -10.74
CA ALA A 72 -19.62 -7.56 -9.76
C ALA A 72 -21.01 -7.60 -10.42
N ILE A 73 -21.19 -6.95 -11.57
CA ILE A 73 -22.45 -6.97 -12.32
C ILE A 73 -22.77 -8.38 -12.84
N ARG A 74 -21.77 -9.09 -13.39
CA ARG A 74 -21.95 -10.48 -13.86
C ARG A 74 -22.32 -11.44 -12.73
N ASN A 75 -21.70 -11.29 -11.56
CA ASN A 75 -22.05 -12.08 -10.37
C ASN A 75 -23.48 -11.79 -9.86
N ARG A 76 -24.12 -10.73 -10.36
CA ARG A 76 -25.52 -10.36 -10.07
C ARG A 76 -26.41 -10.61 -11.28
N GLU A 77 -26.04 -11.54 -12.15
CA GLU A 77 -26.81 -11.90 -13.35
C GLU A 77 -27.09 -10.70 -14.27
N GLY A 78 -26.25 -9.66 -14.22
CA GLY A 78 -26.43 -8.45 -15.01
C GLY A 78 -27.30 -7.36 -14.37
N ASP A 79 -27.77 -7.56 -13.14
CA ASP A 79 -28.60 -6.60 -12.40
C ASP A 79 -27.79 -5.36 -12.00
N LEU A 80 -28.02 -4.28 -12.74
CA LEU A 80 -27.36 -2.99 -12.56
C LEU A 80 -27.87 -2.24 -11.32
N ILE A 81 -29.15 -2.38 -10.99
CA ILE A 81 -29.77 -1.68 -9.86
C ILE A 81 -29.20 -2.27 -8.57
N ARG A 82 -29.23 -3.60 -8.43
CA ARG A 82 -28.64 -4.30 -7.27
C ARG A 82 -27.14 -4.03 -7.15
N PHE A 83 -26.42 -3.92 -8.27
CA PHE A 83 -25.02 -3.50 -8.25
C PHE A 83 -24.85 -2.11 -7.63
N ALA A 84 -25.65 -1.11 -8.04
CA ALA A 84 -25.58 0.23 -7.47
C ALA A 84 -25.91 0.24 -5.96
N GLU A 85 -26.90 -0.55 -5.53
CA GLU A 85 -27.25 -0.68 -4.10
C GLU A 85 -26.11 -1.23 -3.24
N ASP A 86 -25.42 -2.26 -3.73
CA ASP A 86 -24.31 -2.89 -3.02
C ASP A 86 -23.09 -1.99 -2.95
N VAL A 87 -22.81 -1.23 -4.01
CA VAL A 87 -21.72 -0.25 -4.03
C VAL A 87 -21.92 0.79 -2.95
N VAL A 88 -23.13 1.34 -2.84
CA VAL A 88 -23.49 2.34 -1.82
C VAL A 88 -23.57 1.72 -0.42
N SER A 89 -23.93 0.45 -0.32
CA SER A 89 -24.03 -0.28 0.95
C SER A 89 -22.70 -0.81 1.49
N SER A 90 -21.63 -0.76 0.70
CA SER A 90 -20.31 -1.25 1.08
C SER A 90 -19.66 -0.38 2.17
N LYS A 91 -19.00 -1.02 3.14
CA LYS A 91 -18.18 -0.34 4.17
C LYS A 91 -16.86 0.20 3.62
N LEU A 92 -16.44 -0.24 2.42
CA LEU A 92 -15.18 0.18 1.80
C LEU A 92 -15.37 1.50 1.04
N GLU A 93 -14.39 2.40 1.12
CA GLU A 93 -14.36 3.64 0.34
C GLU A 93 -14.33 3.35 -1.17
N SER A 94 -15.16 4.04 -1.93
CA SER A 94 -15.23 3.87 -3.38
C SER A 94 -14.23 4.84 -3.99
N ASN A 95 -13.03 4.35 -4.35
CA ASN A 95 -12.08 5.13 -5.17
C ASN A 95 -12.73 5.73 -6.43
N GLY A 96 -13.85 5.14 -6.90
CA GLY A 96 -14.68 5.68 -7.98
C GLY A 96 -15.36 7.02 -7.65
N TYR A 97 -15.84 7.23 -6.42
CA TYR A 97 -16.45 8.51 -6.01
C TYR A 97 -15.46 9.67 -6.20
N ARG A 98 -14.26 9.54 -5.60
CA ARG A 98 -13.24 10.60 -5.64
C ARG A 98 -12.82 10.91 -7.08
N ARG A 99 -12.69 9.87 -7.92
CA ARG A 99 -12.31 10.02 -9.32
C ARG A 99 -13.36 10.72 -10.16
N LEU A 100 -14.63 10.37 -10.01
CA LEU A 100 -15.71 11.01 -10.77
C LEU A 100 -15.88 12.47 -10.36
N LYS A 101 -15.87 12.75 -9.05
CA LYS A 101 -15.96 14.12 -8.54
C LYS A 101 -14.81 15.00 -9.02
N ALA A 102 -13.56 14.52 -8.93
CA ALA A 102 -12.40 15.25 -9.44
C ALA A 102 -12.44 15.50 -10.96
N ALA A 103 -13.15 14.66 -11.70
CA ALA A 103 -13.33 14.80 -13.15
C ALA A 103 -14.57 15.63 -13.54
N GLY A 104 -15.34 16.13 -12.56
CA GLY A 104 -16.57 16.92 -12.78
C GLY A 104 -17.78 16.09 -13.18
N PHE A 105 -17.85 14.81 -12.76
CA PHE A 105 -18.96 13.89 -12.99
C PHE A 105 -19.76 13.61 -11.71
N ASP A 106 -20.03 14.66 -10.93
CA ASP A 106 -20.73 14.62 -9.64
C ASP A 106 -22.11 13.96 -9.73
N ASP A 107 -22.83 14.18 -10.84
CA ASP A 107 -24.14 13.62 -11.14
C ASP A 107 -24.10 12.12 -11.47
N LEU A 108 -22.92 11.60 -11.83
CA LEU A 108 -22.66 10.20 -12.17
C LEU A 108 -22.04 9.39 -11.03
N VAL A 109 -22.01 9.95 -9.83
CA VAL A 109 -21.63 9.19 -8.64
C VAL A 109 -22.81 8.32 -8.18
N PHE A 110 -22.57 7.04 -7.88
CA PHE A 110 -23.63 6.09 -7.50
C PHE A 110 -24.46 6.53 -6.30
N GLU A 111 -23.84 7.14 -5.29
CA GLU A 111 -24.54 7.67 -4.13
C GLU A 111 -25.55 8.76 -4.54
N ARG A 112 -25.20 9.62 -5.52
CA ARG A 112 -26.10 10.64 -6.03
C ARG A 112 -27.21 10.03 -6.90
N MET A 113 -26.87 9.06 -7.76
CA MET A 113 -27.86 8.30 -8.53
C MET A 113 -28.90 7.63 -7.62
N VAL A 114 -28.48 7.04 -6.50
CA VAL A 114 -29.40 6.40 -5.56
C VAL A 114 -30.36 7.42 -4.94
N LEU A 115 -29.89 8.64 -4.62
CA LEU A 115 -30.74 9.68 -4.05
C LEU A 115 -31.71 10.31 -5.05
N ASP A 116 -31.29 10.49 -6.30
CA ASP A 116 -32.10 11.12 -7.36
C ASP A 116 -33.23 10.20 -7.87
N HIS A 117 -33.23 8.91 -7.51
CA HIS A 117 -34.20 7.90 -7.98
C HIS A 117 -34.93 7.19 -6.82
N PRO A 118 -35.74 7.92 -6.02
CA PRO A 118 -36.39 7.39 -4.82
C PRO A 118 -37.50 6.36 -5.08
N ASP A 119 -38.00 6.31 -6.30
CA ASP A 119 -38.96 5.34 -6.83
C ASP A 119 -38.32 3.96 -7.10
N VAL A 120 -37.00 3.93 -7.34
CA VAL A 120 -36.24 2.71 -7.63
C VAL A 120 -35.54 2.14 -6.39
N PHE A 121 -35.00 3.01 -5.53
CA PHE A 121 -34.15 2.60 -4.41
C PHE A 121 -34.84 2.71 -3.04
N SER A 122 -34.65 1.69 -2.20
CA SER A 122 -35.23 1.64 -0.86
C SER A 122 -34.79 2.84 0.01
N GLU A 123 -35.64 3.24 0.96
CA GLU A 123 -35.31 4.29 1.94
C GLU A 123 -34.02 3.97 2.72
N ARG A 124 -33.78 2.69 2.99
CA ARG A 124 -32.54 2.22 3.63
C ARG A 124 -31.32 2.45 2.75
N THR A 125 -31.39 2.12 1.46
CA THR A 125 -30.30 2.34 0.49
C THR A 125 -30.01 3.83 0.36
N ARG A 126 -31.05 4.66 0.24
CA ARG A 126 -30.94 6.13 0.18
C ARG A 126 -30.33 6.73 1.45
N SER A 127 -30.72 6.25 2.63
CA SER A 127 -30.11 6.71 3.89
C SER A 127 -28.61 6.43 3.97
N LYS A 128 -28.17 5.26 3.46
CA LYS A 128 -26.74 4.94 3.36
C LYS A 128 -26.02 5.83 2.35
N ALA A 129 -26.63 6.08 1.18
CA ALA A 129 -26.10 6.99 0.18
C ALA A 129 -25.87 8.40 0.76
N LEU A 130 -26.87 8.92 1.46
CA LEU A 130 -26.80 10.25 2.09
C LEU A 130 -25.71 10.32 3.16
N LYS A 131 -25.60 9.30 4.02
CA LYS A 131 -24.55 9.23 5.04
C LYS A 131 -23.17 9.25 4.39
N ARG A 132 -22.98 8.44 3.35
CA ARG A 132 -21.72 8.30 2.64
C ARG A 132 -21.33 9.58 1.89
N LEU A 133 -22.28 10.28 1.26
CA LEU A 133 -22.04 11.60 0.67
C LEU A 133 -21.58 12.60 1.72
N LYS A 134 -22.23 12.67 2.89
CA LYS A 134 -21.82 13.57 3.98
C LYS A 134 -20.41 13.27 4.48
N GLU A 135 -20.06 12.00 4.67
CA GLU A 135 -18.72 11.59 5.09
C GLU A 135 -17.67 11.96 4.03
N LEU A 136 -17.96 11.72 2.76
CA LEU A 136 -17.05 12.02 1.65
C LEU A 136 -16.92 13.53 1.39
N ASP A 137 -18.00 14.28 1.50
CA ASP A 137 -18.00 15.75 1.38
C ASP A 137 -17.29 16.39 2.57
N ALA A 138 -17.42 15.87 3.79
CA ALA A 138 -16.67 16.32 4.96
C ALA A 138 -15.16 16.05 4.81
N ILE A 139 -14.77 14.91 4.22
CA ILE A 139 -13.36 14.62 3.89
C ILE A 139 -12.82 15.59 2.83
N VAL A 140 -13.65 15.99 1.86
CA VAL A 140 -13.25 16.94 0.80
C VAL A 140 -13.22 18.38 1.33
N ALA A 141 -14.19 18.78 2.15
CA ALA A 141 -14.27 20.11 2.77
C ALA A 141 -13.20 20.30 3.85
N GLY A 142 -12.91 19.27 4.66
CA GLY A 142 -11.80 19.26 5.61
C GLY A 142 -10.42 19.33 4.94
N LYS A 143 -10.32 19.03 3.64
CA LYS A 143 -9.12 19.26 2.83
C LYS A 143 -9.05 20.64 2.17
N ALA A 144 -10.14 21.41 2.17
CA ALA A 144 -10.21 22.73 1.52
C ALA A 144 -9.92 23.90 2.48
N GLU A 145 -10.03 23.70 3.80
CA GLU A 145 -9.80 24.76 4.81
C GLU A 145 -8.66 24.46 5.80
N GLY A 146 -7.83 23.45 5.54
CA GLY A 146 -6.67 23.17 6.38
C GLY A 146 -5.67 22.24 5.68
N ASP A 147 -4.78 22.83 4.88
CA ASP A 147 -3.38 22.41 4.75
C ASP A 147 -2.69 23.28 3.68
N GLU A 148 -2.12 24.41 4.12
CA GLU A 148 -0.97 25.03 3.45
C GLU A 148 0.36 24.60 4.08
N ASP A 149 0.40 23.47 4.80
CA ASP A 149 1.67 22.95 5.34
C ASP A 149 1.82 21.43 5.12
N HIS A 150 2.69 21.09 4.18
CA HIS A 150 3.30 19.76 3.93
C HIS A 150 2.37 18.63 3.43
N ALA A 151 2.02 18.66 2.12
CA ALA A 151 1.68 17.44 1.40
C ALA A 151 2.83 16.42 1.55
N PRO A 152 2.58 15.15 1.93
CA PRO A 152 3.64 14.15 1.97
C PRO A 152 4.18 13.95 0.55
N ASN A 153 5.48 14.16 0.37
CA ASN A 153 6.17 13.91 -0.89
C ASN A 153 6.04 12.43 -1.28
N ILE A 154 5.09 12.11 -2.18
CA ILE A 154 4.84 10.75 -2.68
C ILE A 154 5.40 10.64 -4.10
N TYR A 155 6.27 9.66 -4.32
CA TYR A 155 6.91 9.38 -5.61
C TYR A 155 6.51 8.00 -6.10
N ALA A 156 6.35 7.82 -7.41
CA ALA A 156 6.13 6.48 -7.95
C ALA A 156 7.46 5.71 -7.97
N THR A 157 7.51 4.53 -7.32
CA THR A 157 8.72 3.69 -7.32
C THR A 157 9.18 3.34 -8.74
N LYS A 158 8.21 3.22 -9.67
CA LYS A 158 8.49 3.05 -11.10
C LYS A 158 9.34 4.20 -11.66
N GLN A 159 8.96 5.45 -11.41
CA GLN A 159 9.65 6.62 -11.97
C GLN A 159 11.07 6.73 -11.41
N LEU A 160 11.23 6.50 -10.10
CA LEU A 160 12.54 6.52 -9.47
C LEU A 160 13.47 5.39 -9.97
N LEU A 161 12.91 4.23 -10.30
CA LEU A 161 13.66 3.16 -10.97
C LEU A 161 14.09 3.56 -12.39
N GLU A 162 13.21 4.20 -13.15
CA GLU A 162 13.50 4.70 -14.51
C GLU A 162 14.63 5.74 -14.49
N GLU A 163 14.66 6.63 -13.49
CA GLU A 163 15.72 7.63 -13.30
C GLU A 163 17.12 7.01 -13.12
N ILE A 164 17.21 5.83 -12.50
CA ILE A 164 18.48 5.09 -12.32
C ILE A 164 18.69 3.99 -13.37
N GLY A 165 17.92 4.03 -14.47
CA GLY A 165 18.08 3.18 -15.66
C GLY A 165 17.40 1.81 -15.59
N PHE A 166 16.53 1.56 -14.62
CA PHE A 166 15.72 0.34 -14.56
C PHE A 166 14.39 0.53 -15.30
N GLU A 167 14.08 -0.37 -16.22
CA GLU A 167 12.84 -0.33 -17.00
C GLU A 167 11.97 -1.56 -16.76
N LYS A 168 10.66 -1.35 -16.61
CA LYS A 168 9.71 -2.46 -16.51
C LYS A 168 9.48 -3.09 -17.89
N PRO A 169 9.61 -4.42 -18.06
CA PRO A 169 9.32 -5.08 -19.33
C PRO A 169 7.86 -4.90 -19.77
N GLN A 170 6.94 -4.82 -18.80
CA GLN A 170 5.52 -4.54 -19.02
C GLN A 170 5.00 -3.65 -17.89
N PRO A 171 3.97 -2.81 -18.12
CA PRO A 171 3.41 -1.95 -17.07
C PRO A 171 2.97 -2.69 -15.80
N THR A 172 2.51 -3.94 -15.96
CA THR A 172 2.04 -4.82 -14.89
C THR A 172 3.16 -5.61 -14.19
N SER A 173 4.40 -5.54 -14.69
CA SER A 173 5.54 -6.24 -14.08
C SER A 173 5.83 -5.69 -12.70
N TRP A 174 6.05 -6.59 -11.72
CA TRP A 174 6.54 -6.23 -10.39
C TRP A 174 8.05 -6.37 -10.26
N TYR A 175 8.74 -6.26 -11.39
CA TYR A 175 10.18 -6.16 -11.48
C TYR A 175 10.56 -5.24 -12.64
N ALA A 176 11.76 -4.69 -12.59
CA ALA A 176 12.38 -3.88 -13.63
C ALA A 176 13.78 -4.43 -13.96
N LEU A 177 14.28 -4.14 -15.16
CA LEU A 177 15.55 -4.63 -15.67
C LEU A 177 16.48 -3.46 -16.03
N ARG A 178 17.79 -3.64 -15.80
CA ARG A 178 18.83 -2.71 -16.25
C ARG A 178 20.02 -3.52 -16.78
N GLY A 179 20.11 -3.66 -18.10
CA GLY A 179 21.05 -4.62 -18.72
C GLY A 179 20.82 -6.03 -18.16
N ASP A 180 21.85 -6.61 -17.54
CA ASP A 180 21.80 -7.94 -16.92
C ASP A 180 21.40 -7.92 -15.44
N GLU A 181 20.84 -6.81 -14.93
CA GLU A 181 20.38 -6.67 -13.56
C GLU A 181 18.85 -6.72 -13.46
N ILE A 182 18.34 -7.18 -12.32
CA ILE A 182 16.90 -7.22 -12.03
C ILE A 182 16.58 -6.57 -10.69
N ALA A 183 15.52 -5.77 -10.62
CA ALA A 183 15.04 -5.15 -9.38
C ALA A 183 13.55 -5.47 -9.16
N PHE A 184 13.23 -6.14 -8.05
CA PHE A 184 11.85 -6.44 -7.66
C PHE A 184 11.22 -5.29 -6.90
N LEU A 185 9.93 -5.05 -7.15
CA LEU A 185 9.12 -4.16 -6.34
C LEU A 185 8.37 -5.01 -5.31
N SER A 186 8.41 -4.59 -4.05
CA SER A 186 7.68 -5.24 -2.95
C SER A 186 7.16 -4.19 -2.00
N TRP A 187 6.09 -4.49 -1.27
CA TRP A 187 5.62 -3.55 -0.25
C TRP A 187 6.42 -3.70 1.04
N VAL A 188 6.66 -2.61 1.78
CA VAL A 188 7.35 -2.61 3.09
C VAL A 188 6.64 -3.55 4.07
N ARG A 189 5.31 -3.67 4.01
CA ARG A 189 4.53 -4.63 4.82
C ARG A 189 4.84 -6.11 4.52
N GLU A 190 5.55 -6.37 3.42
CA GLU A 190 5.99 -7.71 2.99
C GLU A 190 7.44 -8.01 3.40
N ALA A 191 8.14 -7.02 3.96
CA ALA A 191 9.56 -7.09 4.29
C ALA A 191 9.75 -7.27 5.80
N ASP A 192 10.12 -8.49 6.22
CA ASP A 192 10.60 -8.72 7.58
C ASP A 192 12.04 -8.21 7.72
N PHE A 193 12.20 -6.90 7.92
CA PHE A 193 13.51 -6.24 7.93
C PHE A 193 14.35 -6.45 9.19
N GLU A 194 13.91 -7.29 10.12
CA GLU A 194 14.74 -7.64 11.26
C GLU A 194 15.77 -8.68 10.82
N ARG A 195 16.99 -8.21 10.49
CA ARG A 195 18.23 -8.97 10.17
C ARG A 195 18.53 -9.22 8.70
N GLY A 196 17.90 -8.48 7.79
CA GLY A 196 18.25 -8.55 6.37
C GLY A 196 17.91 -9.89 5.74
N VAL A 197 16.77 -10.49 6.10
CA VAL A 197 16.24 -11.70 5.43
C VAL A 197 14.72 -11.54 5.30
N ALA A 198 14.16 -11.64 4.11
CA ALA A 198 12.70 -11.62 3.94
C ALA A 198 12.20 -12.77 3.05
N ARG A 199 10.93 -13.11 3.26
CA ARG A 199 10.22 -14.12 2.48
C ARG A 199 9.78 -13.54 1.13
N ILE A 200 10.44 -13.97 0.07
CA ILE A 200 10.18 -13.52 -1.29
C ILE A 200 9.10 -14.32 -2.01
N LEU A 201 8.88 -15.58 -1.62
CA LEU A 201 7.81 -16.42 -2.18
C LEU A 201 7.11 -17.19 -1.06
N ALA A 202 5.78 -17.13 -1.02
CA ALA A 202 4.94 -17.89 -0.10
C ALA A 202 4.40 -19.16 -0.79
N ASP A 203 3.61 -19.95 -0.06
CA ASP A 203 2.86 -21.09 -0.60
C ASP A 203 1.72 -20.66 -1.57
N GLU A 204 0.92 -21.63 -2.04
CA GLU A 204 -0.14 -21.41 -3.04
C GLU A 204 -1.26 -20.44 -2.61
N GLY A 205 -1.28 -19.96 -1.35
CA GLY A 205 -2.20 -18.95 -0.85
C GLY A 205 -1.80 -17.49 -1.12
N ASP A 206 -0.65 -17.26 -1.75
CA ASP A 206 -0.11 -15.92 -1.97
C ASP A 206 -0.90 -15.11 -3.02
N ASN A 207 -1.59 -14.07 -2.54
CA ASN A 207 -2.33 -13.15 -3.41
C ASN A 207 -1.53 -11.86 -3.73
N ARG A 208 -0.23 -11.81 -3.42
CA ARG A 208 0.60 -10.64 -3.71
C ARG A 208 0.74 -10.45 -5.23
N PRO A 209 0.70 -9.21 -5.73
CA PRO A 209 0.84 -8.94 -7.16
C PRO A 209 2.18 -9.39 -7.76
N ASN A 210 3.23 -9.51 -6.94
CA ASN A 210 4.56 -9.94 -7.35
C ASN A 210 4.76 -11.46 -7.31
N PHE A 211 3.81 -12.25 -6.79
CA PHE A 211 3.94 -13.70 -6.62
C PHE A 211 4.32 -14.45 -7.91
N TYR A 212 3.54 -14.26 -8.99
CA TYR A 212 3.80 -14.92 -10.27
C TYR A 212 5.10 -14.44 -10.92
N HIS A 213 5.50 -13.19 -10.67
CA HIS A 213 6.75 -12.63 -11.16
C HIS A 213 7.94 -13.30 -10.45
N TRP A 214 7.87 -13.43 -9.12
CA TRP A 214 8.85 -14.19 -8.34
C TRP A 214 8.97 -15.63 -8.84
N ARG A 215 7.84 -16.34 -8.96
CA ARG A 215 7.82 -17.72 -9.46
C ARG A 215 8.48 -17.86 -10.84
N SER A 216 8.32 -16.86 -11.70
CA SER A 216 8.90 -16.87 -13.06
C SER A 216 10.41 -16.59 -13.11
N GLN A 217 10.93 -15.80 -12.16
CA GLN A 217 12.31 -15.30 -12.22
C GLN A 217 13.25 -15.99 -11.23
N ILE A 218 12.72 -16.58 -10.15
CA ILE A 218 13.54 -17.08 -9.04
C ILE A 218 14.55 -18.14 -9.48
N GLN A 219 14.16 -19.04 -10.38
CA GLN A 219 15.05 -20.06 -10.91
C GLN A 219 16.16 -19.45 -11.80
N LYS A 220 15.84 -18.39 -12.55
CA LYS A 220 16.83 -17.67 -13.35
C LYS A 220 17.84 -16.92 -12.47
N ILE A 221 17.38 -16.33 -11.36
CA ILE A 221 18.26 -15.68 -10.37
C ILE A 221 19.19 -16.73 -9.75
N LYS A 222 18.65 -17.86 -9.29
CA LYS A 222 19.44 -18.97 -8.72
C LYS A 222 20.46 -19.55 -9.70
N ALA A 223 20.14 -19.56 -10.99
CA ALA A 223 21.03 -20.03 -12.05
C ALA A 223 22.09 -18.99 -12.49
N GLY A 224 22.15 -17.81 -11.85
CA GLY A 224 23.09 -16.75 -12.22
C GLY A 224 22.74 -16.05 -13.55
N GLY A 225 21.48 -16.07 -13.97
CA GLY A 225 21.01 -15.44 -15.20
C GLY A 225 20.90 -13.91 -15.13
N TYR A 226 21.28 -13.31 -14.00
CA TYR A 226 21.40 -11.88 -13.78
C TYR A 226 22.73 -11.62 -13.05
N ARG A 227 23.40 -10.52 -13.41
CA ARG A 227 24.64 -10.08 -12.73
C ARG A 227 24.36 -9.78 -11.27
N GLU A 228 23.29 -9.04 -11.00
CA GLU A 228 22.83 -8.71 -9.65
C GLU A 228 21.30 -8.73 -9.59
N ALA A 229 20.76 -9.10 -8.42
CA ALA A 229 19.34 -9.09 -8.14
C ALA A 229 19.06 -8.18 -6.94
N TYR A 230 18.12 -7.25 -7.12
CA TYR A 230 17.75 -6.27 -6.12
C TYR A 230 16.28 -6.42 -5.72
N ILE A 231 15.95 -5.89 -4.55
CA ILE A 231 14.59 -5.61 -4.14
C ILE A 231 14.47 -4.15 -3.71
N VAL A 232 13.32 -3.57 -4.03
CA VAL A 232 12.94 -2.21 -3.68
C VAL A 232 11.63 -2.29 -2.90
N PHE A 233 11.68 -1.80 -1.68
CA PHE A 233 10.51 -1.75 -0.82
C PHE A 233 9.85 -0.39 -0.97
N GLY A 234 8.54 -0.41 -1.18
CA GLY A 234 7.73 0.80 -1.20
C GLY A 234 6.44 0.62 -0.45
N TYR A 235 5.66 1.67 -0.35
CA TYR A 235 4.37 1.65 0.32
C TYR A 235 3.28 1.36 -0.68
N LYS A 236 2.18 0.83 -0.18
CA LYS A 236 0.99 0.57 -0.97
C LYS A 236 0.31 1.89 -1.31
N GLY A 237 0.40 2.29 -2.56
CA GLY A 237 -0.23 3.49 -3.10
C GLY A 237 -1.63 3.22 -3.65
N PRO A 238 -2.29 4.26 -4.20
CA PRO A 238 -3.55 4.11 -4.91
C PRO A 238 -3.46 3.03 -5.99
N ASN A 239 -4.52 2.24 -6.18
CA ASN A 239 -4.59 1.15 -7.17
C ASN A 239 -3.51 0.06 -7.01
N ASP A 240 -3.14 -0.27 -5.76
CA ASP A 240 -2.10 -1.27 -5.48
C ASP A 240 -0.75 -0.91 -6.13
N THR A 241 -0.48 0.39 -6.36
CA THR A 241 0.82 0.84 -6.85
C THR A 241 1.88 0.74 -5.76
N ASN A 242 3.14 0.68 -6.18
CA ASN A 242 4.28 0.78 -5.28
C ASN A 242 4.78 2.23 -5.33
N ILE A 243 4.73 2.92 -4.18
CA ILE A 243 5.09 4.33 -4.04
C ILE A 243 6.20 4.51 -3.00
N GLN A 244 7.00 5.56 -3.14
CA GLN A 244 7.99 5.99 -2.16
C GLN A 244 7.51 7.25 -1.45
N ARG A 245 8.00 7.45 -0.22
CA ARG A 245 7.79 8.68 0.56
C ARG A 245 8.99 9.64 0.49
N ASN A 246 10.02 9.28 -0.27
CA ASN A 246 11.23 10.04 -0.53
C ASN A 246 11.60 9.86 -2.02
N SER A 247 12.24 10.87 -2.62
CA SER A 247 12.80 10.81 -3.98
C SER A 247 14.03 9.92 -4.06
N GLU A 248 14.69 9.65 -2.93
CA GLU A 248 15.82 8.71 -2.89
C GLU A 248 15.33 7.26 -2.82
N LEU A 249 15.66 6.49 -3.86
CA LEU A 249 15.38 5.07 -3.94
C LEU A 249 16.47 4.25 -3.23
N ARG A 250 16.07 3.34 -2.34
CA ARG A 250 16.99 2.36 -1.75
C ARG A 250 16.84 1.01 -2.44
N LEU A 251 17.92 0.53 -3.05
CA LEU A 251 18.04 -0.82 -3.54
C LEU A 251 18.64 -1.70 -2.44
N TYR A 252 18.10 -2.90 -2.27
CA TYR A 252 18.71 -3.92 -1.43
C TYR A 252 19.16 -5.06 -2.31
N LEU A 253 20.44 -5.38 -2.22
CA LEU A 253 21.01 -6.53 -2.90
C LEU A 253 20.49 -7.80 -2.28
N MET A 254 20.04 -8.72 -3.13
CA MET A 254 19.49 -10.01 -2.74
C MET A 254 20.56 -11.09 -2.82
N GLY A 255 20.69 -11.88 -1.76
CA GLY A 255 21.61 -13.00 -1.66
C GLY A 255 21.02 -14.16 -0.85
N ASP A 256 21.80 -15.22 -0.67
CA ASP A 256 21.50 -16.36 0.19
C ASP A 256 20.05 -16.88 0.08
N ILE A 257 19.62 -17.17 -1.14
CA ILE A 257 18.24 -17.62 -1.42
C ILE A 257 18.07 -19.07 -0.96
N GLN A 258 17.15 -19.31 -0.02
CA GLN A 258 16.87 -20.63 0.56
C GLN A 258 15.41 -21.04 0.37
N GLU A 259 15.19 -22.33 0.09
CA GLU A 259 13.87 -22.96 0.03
C GLU A 259 13.61 -23.72 1.33
N ILE A 260 12.47 -23.44 1.96
CA ILE A 260 12.00 -24.14 3.16
C ILE A 260 10.56 -24.59 2.88
N GLY A 261 10.37 -25.88 2.62
CA GLY A 261 9.06 -26.39 2.18
C GLY A 261 8.66 -25.79 0.83
N GLN A 262 7.54 -25.05 0.80
CA GLN A 262 7.06 -24.35 -0.39
C GLN A 262 7.43 -22.86 -0.43
N GLU A 263 8.07 -22.36 0.63
CA GLU A 263 8.41 -20.94 0.76
C GLU A 263 9.87 -20.68 0.38
N VAL A 264 10.13 -19.45 -0.10
CA VAL A 264 11.47 -19.00 -0.48
C VAL A 264 11.82 -17.75 0.31
N PHE A 265 13.00 -17.77 0.93
CA PHE A 265 13.58 -16.68 1.69
C PHE A 265 14.86 -16.20 1.00
N ALA A 266 15.17 -14.92 1.14
CA ALA A 266 16.43 -14.34 0.65
C ALA A 266 16.97 -13.35 1.67
N ALA A 267 18.30 -13.28 1.76
CA ALA A 267 18.99 -12.24 2.48
C ALA A 267 19.03 -10.93 1.67
N PHE A 268 19.03 -9.81 2.36
CA PHE A 268 19.02 -8.46 1.82
C PHE A 268 20.08 -7.61 2.50
N SER A 269 20.97 -7.03 1.70
CA SER A 269 21.96 -6.06 2.16
C SER A 269 21.71 -4.72 1.47
N PRO A 270 21.68 -3.59 2.19
CA PRO A 270 21.53 -2.29 1.54
C PRO A 270 22.69 -2.06 0.57
N VAL A 271 22.38 -1.57 -0.63
CA VAL A 271 23.39 -1.02 -1.53
C VAL A 271 23.67 0.38 -1.00
N ASP A 272 24.90 0.63 -0.53
CA ASP A 272 25.31 1.99 -0.15
C ASP A 272 24.99 2.94 -1.30
N ALA A 273 24.40 4.10 -0.97
CA ALA A 273 23.79 5.01 -1.94
C ALA A 273 24.69 5.21 -3.17
N ILE A 274 24.18 4.85 -4.35
CA ILE A 274 24.91 5.00 -5.61
C ILE A 274 25.12 6.50 -5.85
N ALA A 275 26.28 7.01 -5.44
CA ALA A 275 26.82 8.22 -6.01
C ALA A 275 27.09 7.95 -7.51
N PRO A 276 26.80 8.91 -8.41
CA PRO A 276 27.05 8.71 -9.82
C PRO A 276 28.56 8.76 -10.06
N GLU A 277 29.23 7.60 -10.08
CA GLU A 277 30.63 7.51 -10.49
C GLU A 277 30.78 6.80 -11.84
N ASN A 278 30.97 7.65 -12.84
CA ASN A 278 32.01 7.61 -13.86
C ASN A 278 32.53 6.23 -14.33
N VAL A 279 32.32 6.03 -15.62
CA VAL A 279 33.05 5.14 -16.52
C VAL A 279 34.57 5.25 -16.34
N ALA A 280 35.23 4.17 -15.92
CA ALA A 280 36.60 3.84 -16.31
C ALA A 280 36.86 2.35 -16.09
N GLY A 281 37.26 1.65 -17.15
CA GLY A 281 37.55 0.21 -17.09
C GLY A 281 39.00 -0.11 -16.73
N LYS A 282 39.21 -1.43 -16.61
CA LYS A 282 40.43 -2.21 -16.94
C LYS A 282 41.33 -2.67 -15.77
N ASP A 283 41.27 -3.99 -15.55
CA ASP A 283 42.37 -4.99 -15.54
C ASP A 283 43.66 -4.74 -14.71
N ARG A 284 43.91 -5.70 -13.79
CA ARG A 284 45.17 -6.25 -13.21
C ARG A 284 46.36 -5.33 -12.85
N GLY A 285 46.88 -5.53 -11.63
CA GLY A 285 48.31 -5.34 -11.30
C GLY A 285 48.59 -5.16 -9.81
N ASP A 286 49.56 -5.93 -9.31
CA ASP A 286 50.01 -6.13 -7.92
C ASP A 286 50.66 -4.92 -7.20
N GLU A 287 50.57 -5.01 -5.86
CA GLU A 287 51.51 -4.63 -4.79
C GLU A 287 51.83 -3.16 -4.36
N ALA A 288 51.56 -2.97 -3.05
CA ALA A 288 52.40 -2.34 -2.00
C ALA A 288 52.02 -0.96 -1.41
N ALA A 289 51.47 -1.07 -0.19
CA ALA A 289 51.72 -0.30 1.05
C ALA A 289 51.29 1.18 1.18
N GLY A 290 50.32 1.39 2.06
CA GLY A 290 50.02 2.66 2.74
C GLY A 290 48.84 2.46 3.70
N GLU A 291 49.11 2.39 5.00
CA GLU A 291 48.14 2.17 6.08
C GLU A 291 47.09 3.30 6.16
N GLU A 292 45.83 2.97 5.90
CA GLU A 292 44.70 3.50 6.65
C GLU A 292 43.85 2.33 7.12
N ALA A 293 43.63 2.27 8.44
CA ALA A 293 42.95 1.20 9.14
C ALA A 293 41.45 1.14 8.76
N GLY A 294 41.14 0.52 7.62
CA GLY A 294 39.82 0.00 7.34
C GLY A 294 39.52 -1.12 8.31
N ARG A 295 38.67 -0.85 9.31
CA ARG A 295 38.10 -1.86 10.20
C ARG A 295 37.56 -3.02 9.35
N SER A 296 38.26 -4.14 9.36
CA SER A 296 37.74 -5.42 8.89
C SER A 296 36.52 -5.77 9.76
N LEU A 297 35.33 -5.40 9.30
CA LEU A 297 34.07 -5.85 9.86
C LEU A 297 33.99 -7.36 9.64
N GLN A 298 34.34 -8.13 10.67
CA GLN A 298 34.09 -9.56 10.71
C GLN A 298 32.58 -9.77 10.76
N PHE A 299 31.97 -10.17 9.65
CA PHE A 299 30.57 -10.57 9.61
C PHE A 299 30.42 -11.96 10.23
N THR A 300 29.81 -12.04 11.41
CA THR A 300 29.38 -13.31 11.99
C THR A 300 28.05 -13.71 11.34
N ARG A 301 28.00 -14.86 10.67
CA ARG A 301 26.78 -15.38 10.02
C ARG A 301 25.77 -15.79 11.09
N ALA A 302 24.80 -14.93 11.38
CA ALA A 302 23.72 -15.24 12.33
C ALA A 302 22.71 -16.21 11.67
N PRO A 303 22.25 -17.26 12.37
CA PRO A 303 21.25 -18.18 11.83
C PRO A 303 19.88 -17.49 11.66
N ILE A 304 19.18 -17.82 10.56
CA ILE A 304 17.82 -17.34 10.22
C ILE A 304 16.82 -17.86 11.25
N ARG A 305 15.90 -17.01 11.74
CA ARG A 305 14.86 -17.35 12.74
C ARG A 305 13.46 -16.97 12.23
N PRO A 306 12.86 -17.77 11.34
CA PRO A 306 11.62 -17.42 10.64
C PRO A 306 10.42 -17.20 11.56
N GLU A 307 10.37 -17.84 12.73
CA GLU A 307 9.29 -17.65 13.70
C GLU A 307 9.27 -16.24 14.32
N GLN A 308 10.44 -15.60 14.47
CA GLN A 308 10.52 -14.22 14.98
C GLN A 308 9.98 -13.21 13.97
N ALA A 309 10.24 -13.45 12.68
CA ALA A 309 9.70 -12.67 11.57
C ALA A 309 8.16 -12.80 11.50
N ALA A 310 7.65 -14.03 11.58
CA ALA A 310 6.20 -14.28 11.61
C ALA A 310 5.50 -13.63 12.82
N PHE A 311 6.10 -13.71 14.00
CA PHE A 311 5.61 -13.06 15.23
C PHE A 311 5.53 -11.54 15.09
N ARG A 312 6.60 -10.92 14.57
CA ARG A 312 6.65 -9.47 14.35
C ARG A 312 5.55 -9.01 13.40
N ARG A 313 5.36 -9.70 12.27
CA ARG A 313 4.25 -9.40 11.34
C ARG A 313 2.88 -9.44 12.03
N ALA A 314 2.64 -10.46 12.84
CA ALA A 314 1.38 -10.63 13.55
C ALA A 314 1.09 -9.44 14.49
N LEU A 315 2.12 -8.89 15.15
CA LEU A 315 1.99 -7.69 15.99
C LEU A 315 1.79 -6.41 15.16
N PHE A 316 2.49 -6.24 14.04
CA PHE A 316 2.25 -5.12 13.12
C PHE A 316 0.79 -5.08 12.62
N GLU A 317 0.19 -6.24 12.36
CA GLU A 317 -1.23 -6.33 12.00
C GLU A 317 -2.15 -5.99 13.19
N ARG A 318 -1.88 -6.57 14.37
CA ARG A 318 -2.67 -6.34 15.58
C ARG A 318 -2.70 -4.88 16.01
N PHE A 319 -1.56 -4.18 15.90
CA PHE A 319 -1.41 -2.80 16.35
C PHE A 319 -1.43 -1.77 15.20
N ASN A 320 -1.87 -2.18 14.01
CA ASN A 320 -2.01 -1.32 12.84
C ASN A 320 -0.73 -0.52 12.49
N GLY A 321 0.44 -1.16 12.70
CA GLY A 321 1.76 -0.58 12.45
C GLY A 321 2.15 0.58 13.39
N GLN A 322 1.53 0.66 14.57
CA GLN A 322 1.79 1.71 15.55
C GLN A 322 2.29 1.12 16.86
N CYS A 323 3.21 1.83 17.53
CA CYS A 323 3.56 1.53 18.91
C CYS A 323 2.31 1.58 19.79
N ALA A 324 2.05 0.51 20.54
CA ALA A 324 0.89 0.38 21.41
C ALA A 324 0.80 1.46 22.50
N LEU A 325 1.94 2.03 22.92
CA LEU A 325 1.99 3.04 23.99
C LEU A 325 2.07 4.47 23.48
N THR A 326 2.74 4.72 22.35
CA THR A 326 3.03 6.09 21.86
C THR A 326 2.29 6.46 20.58
N GLY A 327 1.72 5.49 19.87
CA GLY A 327 1.18 5.69 18.53
C GLY A 327 2.23 5.91 17.44
N CYS A 328 3.54 5.85 17.77
CA CYS A 328 4.62 5.99 16.79
C CYS A 328 4.42 5.02 15.62
N ALA A 329 4.38 5.54 14.39
CA ALA A 329 4.10 4.77 13.17
C ALA A 329 5.34 4.60 12.26
N VAL A 330 6.54 4.95 12.74
CA VAL A 330 7.80 4.80 12.00
C VAL A 330 8.29 3.36 12.18
N ALA A 331 8.11 2.52 11.16
CA ALA A 331 8.33 1.08 11.24
C ALA A 331 9.75 0.68 11.66
N GLU A 332 10.74 1.49 11.27
CA GLU A 332 12.17 1.32 11.58
C GLU A 332 12.49 1.54 13.06
N LEU A 333 11.59 2.20 13.80
CA LEU A 333 11.73 2.45 15.23
C LEU A 333 10.89 1.48 16.08
N LEU A 334 10.17 0.55 15.46
CA LEU A 334 9.27 -0.37 16.13
C LEU A 334 9.88 -1.76 16.24
N ASP A 335 9.65 -2.41 17.37
CA ASP A 335 10.02 -3.78 17.68
C ASP A 335 8.84 -4.61 18.17
N ALA A 336 8.91 -5.91 17.88
CA ALA A 336 8.01 -6.92 18.39
C ALA A 336 8.52 -7.43 19.74
N ALA A 337 7.91 -6.96 20.83
CA ALA A 337 8.26 -7.38 22.17
C ALA A 337 7.38 -8.56 22.62
N HIS A 338 7.99 -9.58 23.21
CA HIS A 338 7.25 -10.60 23.94
C HIS A 338 6.71 -10.02 25.25
N LEU A 339 5.49 -10.41 25.64
CA LEU A 339 4.95 -10.04 26.94
C LEU A 339 5.71 -10.77 28.06
N PRO A 340 5.81 -10.20 29.27
CA PRO A 340 6.42 -10.87 30.40
C PRO A 340 5.86 -12.29 30.61
N GLY A 341 6.75 -13.29 30.68
CA GLY A 341 6.38 -14.70 30.81
C GLY A 341 6.12 -15.43 29.48
N LYS A 342 6.25 -14.75 28.34
CA LYS A 342 6.29 -15.36 27.01
C LYS A 342 7.73 -15.58 26.59
N ASP A 343 7.97 -16.69 25.89
CA ASP A 343 9.29 -17.17 25.52
C ASP A 343 9.22 -17.77 24.13
N TRP A 344 9.94 -17.16 23.21
CA TRP A 344 10.04 -17.61 21.82
C TRP A 344 10.59 -19.05 21.73
N ALA A 345 11.42 -19.49 22.67
CA ALA A 345 11.99 -20.84 22.69
C ALA A 345 10.95 -21.92 23.05
N LEU A 346 9.83 -21.52 23.65
CA LEU A 346 8.70 -22.39 23.97
C LEU A 346 7.58 -22.32 22.91
N GLY A 347 7.82 -21.61 21.80
CA GLY A 347 6.85 -21.45 20.71
C GLY A 347 5.81 -20.34 20.93
N HIS A 348 6.03 -19.45 21.89
CA HIS A 348 5.14 -18.30 22.16
C HIS A 348 5.31 -17.19 21.10
N ASN A 349 4.84 -17.44 19.88
CA ASN A 349 5.04 -16.57 18.72
C ASN A 349 3.70 -16.15 18.06
N SER A 350 2.58 -16.20 18.79
CA SER A 350 1.29 -15.69 18.32
C SER A 350 1.14 -14.19 18.57
N ALA A 351 0.19 -13.54 17.88
CA ALA A 351 -0.09 -12.11 18.09
C ALA A 351 -0.45 -11.77 19.54
N ASP A 352 -1.00 -12.73 20.30
CA ASP A 352 -1.40 -12.57 21.71
C ASP A 352 -0.22 -12.68 22.68
N ASP A 353 0.92 -13.21 22.22
CA ASP A 353 2.12 -13.37 23.05
C ASP A 353 2.99 -12.12 23.10
N GLY A 354 2.60 -11.04 22.41
CA GLY A 354 3.44 -9.85 22.25
C GLY A 354 2.71 -8.52 22.13
N ILE A 355 3.52 -7.48 22.04
CA ILE A 355 3.13 -6.08 21.88
C ILE A 355 4.10 -5.35 20.94
N LEU A 356 3.57 -4.47 20.08
CA LEU A 356 4.40 -3.66 19.19
C LEU A 356 4.82 -2.37 19.91
N LEU A 357 6.13 -2.17 20.10
CA LEU A 357 6.67 -1.06 20.88
C LEU A 357 7.75 -0.30 20.12
N ARG A 358 8.03 0.94 20.50
CA ARG A 358 9.25 1.62 20.06
C ARG A 358 10.47 0.88 20.63
N THR A 359 11.59 0.83 19.93
CA THR A 359 12.78 0.05 20.32
C THR A 359 13.29 0.35 21.74
N ASP A 360 13.19 1.59 22.19
CA ASP A 360 13.55 2.01 23.55
C ASP A 360 12.54 1.51 24.60
N LEU A 361 11.24 1.55 24.31
CA LEU A 361 10.17 1.02 25.15
C LEU A 361 10.19 -0.50 25.22
N HIS A 362 10.53 -1.18 24.11
CA HIS A 362 10.78 -2.61 24.08
C HIS A 362 11.91 -2.98 25.05
N ARG A 363 13.07 -2.32 24.96
CA ARG A 363 14.18 -2.54 25.90
C ARG A 363 13.79 -2.22 27.34
N ALA A 364 13.00 -1.17 27.57
CA ALA A 364 12.51 -0.84 28.90
C ALA A 364 11.60 -1.95 29.47
N LEU A 365 10.77 -2.58 28.63
CA LEU A 365 9.91 -3.70 29.01
C LEU A 365 10.74 -4.94 29.37
N ASP A 366 11.69 -5.32 28.51
CA ASP A 366 12.57 -6.48 28.71
C ASP A 366 13.40 -6.34 30.00
N MET A 367 13.90 -5.14 30.25
CA MET A 367 14.67 -4.81 31.46
C MET A 367 13.79 -4.60 32.70
N SER A 368 12.47 -4.80 32.59
CA SER A 368 11.50 -4.60 33.67
C SER A 368 11.49 -3.17 34.26
N LEU A 369 11.88 -2.16 33.47
CA LEU A 369 11.83 -0.74 33.83
C LEU A 369 10.43 -0.14 33.63
N ILE A 370 9.56 -0.84 32.90
CA ILE A 370 8.15 -0.51 32.75
C ILE A 370 7.30 -1.77 32.98
N ARG A 371 6.04 -1.60 33.41
CA ARG A 371 5.08 -2.72 33.52
C ARG A 371 3.75 -2.38 32.86
N LEU A 372 3.22 -3.39 32.17
CA LEU A 372 1.93 -3.34 31.49
C LEU A 372 0.88 -4.12 32.28
N ASP A 373 -0.39 -3.71 32.19
CA ASP A 373 -1.52 -4.51 32.66
C ASP A 373 -2.02 -5.49 31.58
N ALA A 374 -3.07 -6.26 31.92
CA ALA A 374 -3.68 -7.22 31.00
C ALA A 374 -4.32 -6.57 29.75
N ALA A 375 -4.61 -5.27 29.79
CA ALA A 375 -5.10 -4.50 28.65
C ALA A 375 -3.98 -3.82 27.87
N LEU A 376 -2.71 -4.16 28.15
CA LEU A 376 -1.51 -3.61 27.53
C LEU A 376 -1.29 -2.12 27.79
N ARG A 377 -1.85 -1.61 28.89
CA ARG A 377 -1.67 -0.22 29.31
C ARG A 377 -0.46 -0.11 30.23
N LEU A 378 0.31 0.96 30.10
CA LEU A 378 1.43 1.25 30.98
C LEU A 378 0.92 1.64 32.37
N VAL A 379 1.19 0.81 33.38
CA VAL A 379 0.68 1.01 34.76
C VAL A 379 1.78 1.35 35.76
N TRP A 380 3.04 1.13 35.40
CA TRP A 380 4.17 1.47 36.25
C TRP A 380 5.42 1.76 35.41
N VAL A 381 6.21 2.73 35.87
CA VAL A 381 7.49 3.17 35.30
C VAL A 381 8.50 3.27 36.44
N ASP A 382 9.71 2.78 36.23
CA ASP A 382 10.81 2.89 37.20
C ASP A 382 11.25 4.37 37.37
N PRO A 383 11.56 4.83 38.59
CA PRO A 383 11.98 6.21 38.83
C PRO A 383 13.13 6.70 37.94
N SER A 384 14.05 5.81 37.53
CA SER A 384 15.19 6.16 36.68
C SER A 384 14.83 6.55 35.25
N VAL A 385 13.63 6.18 34.78
CA VAL A 385 13.12 6.51 33.43
C VAL A 385 11.79 7.28 33.49
N GLN A 386 11.45 7.81 34.67
CA GLN A 386 10.20 8.54 34.90
C GLN A 386 10.06 9.77 34.00
N ASP A 387 11.14 10.53 33.79
CA ASP A 387 11.11 11.73 32.95
C ASP A 387 10.87 11.41 31.46
N LEU A 388 11.20 10.18 31.03
CA LEU A 388 11.05 9.74 29.65
C LEU A 388 9.67 9.15 29.37
N TYR A 389 9.13 8.35 30.30
CA TYR A 389 7.93 7.55 30.06
C TYR A 389 6.79 7.81 31.04
N GLY A 390 7.00 8.64 32.07
CA GLY A 390 6.00 8.90 33.10
C GLY A 390 4.71 9.54 32.57
N THR A 391 4.79 10.29 31.47
CA THR A 391 3.62 10.88 30.79
C THR A 391 2.75 9.83 30.08
N LEU A 392 3.29 8.64 29.83
CA LEU A 392 2.59 7.52 29.18
C LEU A 392 1.83 6.65 30.20
N LEU A 393 1.99 6.89 31.51
CA LEU A 393 1.24 6.17 32.54
C LEU A 393 -0.25 6.36 32.31
N ALA A 394 -0.98 5.24 32.25
CA ALA A 394 -2.42 5.27 32.12
C ALA A 394 -3.03 6.02 33.31
N GLN A 395 -3.70 7.14 33.03
CA GLN A 395 -4.47 7.84 34.04
C GLN A 395 -5.65 6.97 34.44
N ASP A 396 -5.75 6.67 35.73
CA ASP A 396 -6.89 5.95 36.28
C ASP A 396 -8.13 6.83 36.11
N HIS A 397 -8.97 6.54 35.12
CA HIS A 397 -10.34 7.06 35.08
C HIS A 397 -11.17 6.33 36.15
N GLY A 398 -10.81 6.56 37.41
CA GLY A 398 -11.60 6.17 38.57
C GLY A 398 -12.94 6.90 38.53
N GLN A 399 -14.01 6.10 38.57
CA GLN A 399 -15.33 6.42 39.12
C GLN A 399 -15.65 7.91 39.26
N ARG A 400 -16.48 8.45 38.34
CA ARG A 400 -17.41 9.50 38.75
C ARG A 400 -18.33 8.89 39.79
N GLY A 401 -18.01 9.13 41.06
CA GLY A 401 -18.92 8.92 42.16
C GLY A 401 -20.23 9.65 41.85
N VAL A 402 -21.30 8.89 41.66
CA VAL A 402 -22.64 9.40 41.93
C VAL A 402 -22.74 9.45 43.46
N GLY A 403 -22.30 10.58 44.01
CA GLY A 403 -22.59 10.94 45.39
C GLY A 403 -24.09 11.16 45.53
N ASN A 404 -24.65 10.60 46.60
CA ASN A 404 -25.97 10.95 47.13
C ASN A 404 -26.12 12.46 47.28
N ALA A 405 -27.15 13.03 46.67
CA ALA A 405 -28.05 14.04 47.23
C ALA A 405 -29.30 14.13 46.35
#